data_AF-A0A957Q6N8-F1
#
_entry.id   AF-A0A957Q6N8-F1
#
_cell.length_a   1.000
_cell.length_b   1.000
_cell.length_c   1.000
_cell.angle_alpha   90.00
_cell.angle_beta   90.00
_cell.angle_gamma   90.00
#
_symmetry.space_group_name_H-M   'P 1'
#
loop_
_entity.id
_entity.type
_entity.pdbx_description
1 polymer ?
#
loop_
_entity_poly.entity_id
_entity_poly.type
_entity_poly.pdbx_seq_one_letter_code
_entity_poly.pdbx_strand_id
1 'polypeptide(L)' 'DNLLFAYFEYIGDDFAADMAKMAADPTTQEWWQVCTPLQDPLPTRAEGEWWATMDEVFHTD' A
#
# COMPACT_ATOMS: atom_id res chain seq x y z
N ASP A 1 -7.08 -7.02 -18.04
CA ASP A 1 -6.50 -5.90 -17.29
C ASP A 1 -5.46 -6.42 -16.31
N ASN A 2 -4.34 -5.71 -16.16
CA ASN A 2 -3.23 -6.11 -15.30
C ASN A 2 -3.24 -5.27 -14.03
N LEU A 3 -4.20 -5.51 -13.14
CA LEU A 3 -4.40 -4.76 -11.90
C LEU A 3 -4.07 -5.62 -10.68
N LEU A 4 -3.47 -4.99 -9.67
CA LEU A 4 -3.25 -5.59 -8.36
C LEU A 4 -4.21 -4.91 -7.37
N PHE A 5 -4.93 -5.71 -6.59
CA PHE A 5 -5.78 -5.25 -5.52
C PHE A 5 -5.24 -5.80 -4.20
N ALA A 6 -5.09 -4.92 -3.21
CA ALA A 6 -4.64 -5.28 -1.87
C ALA A 6 -5.79 -5.08 -0.89
N TYR A 7 -5.91 -5.99 0.07
CA TYR A 7 -6.85 -5.90 1.19
C TYR A 7 -6.12 -6.35 2.45
N PHE A 8 -6.32 -5.62 3.54
CA PHE A 8 -5.88 -6.00 4.87
C PHE A 8 -6.77 -5.31 5.91
N GLU A 9 -6.94 -5.96 7.06
CA GLU A 9 -7.58 -5.37 8.22
C GLU A 9 -6.49 -4.80 9.14
N TYR A 10 -6.50 -3.48 9.31
CA TYR A 10 -5.61 -2.83 10.25
C TYR A 10 -6.25 -2.81 11.64
N ILE A 11 -5.60 -3.44 12.61
CA ILE A 11 -6.07 -3.53 14.00
C ILE A 11 -5.28 -2.63 14.98
N GLY A 12 -4.46 -1.72 14.46
CA GLY A 12 -3.66 -0.79 15.27
C GLY A 12 -4.35 0.56 15.48
N ASP A 13 -3.65 1.46 16.17
CA ASP A 13 -4.22 2.74 16.63
C ASP A 13 -3.62 3.98 15.92
N ASP A 14 -2.51 3.84 15.18
CA ASP A 14 -1.85 4.93 14.45
C ASP A 14 -1.30 4.43 13.12
N PHE A 15 -2.16 4.49 12.10
CA PHE A 15 -1.85 3.98 10.76
C PHE A 15 -0.64 4.69 10.14
N ALA A 16 -0.55 6.02 10.30
CA ALA A 16 0.53 6.80 9.69
C ALA A 16 1.88 6.46 10.32
N ALA A 17 1.95 6.37 11.65
CA ALA A 17 3.18 5.99 12.34
C ALA A 17 3.60 4.55 12.02
N ASP A 18 2.65 3.63 11.90
CA ASP A 18 2.96 2.22 11.62
C ASP A 18 3.40 2.00 10.17
N MET A 19 2.78 2.68 9.20
CA MET A 19 3.27 2.69 7.82
C MET A 19 4.67 3.32 7.71
N ALA A 20 4.95 4.37 8.49
CA ALA A 20 6.29 4.97 8.54
C ALA A 20 7.35 4.03 9.14
N LYS A 21 7.00 3.25 10.18
CA LYS A 21 7.89 2.21 10.73
C LYS A 21 8.21 1.14 9.69
N MET A 22 7.21 0.65 8.97
CA MET A 22 7.39 -0.32 7.89
C MET A 22 8.27 0.24 6.76
N ALA A 23 8.03 1.50 6.36
CA ALA A 23 8.85 2.16 5.34
C ALA A 23 10.31 2.37 5.78
N ALA A 24 10.58 2.47 7.08
CA ALA A 24 11.92 2.59 7.64
C ALA A 24 12.63 1.23 7.86
N ASP A 25 11.92 0.10 7.79
CA ASP A 25 12.51 -1.22 7.98
C ASP A 25 13.41 -1.61 6.79
N PRO A 26 14.70 -1.93 7.02
CA PRO A 26 15.64 -2.24 5.94
C PRO A 26 15.23 -3.49 5.13
N THR A 27 14.65 -4.50 5.79
CA THR A 27 14.22 -5.73 5.10
C THR A 27 13.08 -5.44 4.13
N THR A 28 12.14 -4.59 4.55
CA THR A 28 11.03 -4.12 3.71
C THR A 28 11.55 -3.30 2.52
N GLN A 29 12.54 -2.44 2.73
CA GLN A 29 13.15 -1.67 1.64
C GLN A 29 13.86 -2.56 0.61
N GLU A 30 14.62 -3.57 1.06
CA GLU A 30 15.25 -4.57 0.18
C GLU A 30 14.20 -5.33 -0.63
N TRP A 31 13.09 -5.72 0.01
CA TRP A 31 12.00 -6.38 -0.66
C TRP A 31 11.35 -5.49 -1.73
N TRP A 32 11.11 -4.22 -1.44
CA TRP A 32 10.55 -3.27 -2.40
C TRP A 32 11.47 -3.03 -3.60
N GLN A 33 12.80 -3.08 -3.45
CA GLN A 33 13.71 -3.01 -4.60
C GLN A 33 13.46 -4.11 -5.63
N VAL A 34 12.94 -5.27 -5.20
CA VAL A 34 12.59 -6.39 -6.08
C VAL A 34 11.17 -6.25 -6.63
N CYS A 35 10.21 -5.85 -5.81
CA CYS A 35 8.80 -5.81 -6.20
C CYS A 35 8.40 -4.56 -7.00
N THR A 36 8.87 -3.39 -6.58
CA THR A 36 8.49 -2.08 -7.15
C THR A 36 8.74 -2.01 -8.67
N PRO A 37 9.86 -2.50 -9.23
CA PRO A 37 10.07 -2.49 -10.70
C PRO A 37 9.11 -3.37 -11.50
N LEU A 38 8.41 -4.30 -10.84
CA LEU A 38 7.44 -5.21 -11.46
C LEU A 38 6.00 -4.67 -11.38
N GLN A 39 5.82 -3.51 -10.77
CA GLN A 39 4.53 -2.84 -10.59
C GLN A 39 4.48 -1.59 -11.47
N ASP A 40 3.28 -1.27 -11.96
CA ASP A 40 3.01 -0.04 -12.68
C ASP A 40 1.95 0.77 -11.91
N PRO A 41 2.37 1.77 -11.12
CA PRO A 41 1.45 2.49 -10.25
C PRO A 41 0.51 3.39 -11.07
N LEU A 42 -0.76 3.43 -10.69
CA LEU A 42 -1.81 4.09 -11.47
C LEU A 42 -1.47 5.57 -11.74
N PRO A 43 -1.73 6.08 -12.96
CA PRO A 43 -1.48 7.49 -13.30
C PRO A 43 -2.42 8.46 -12.58
N THR A 44 -3.52 7.95 -12.03
CA THR A 44 -4.55 8.72 -11.31
C THR A 44 -4.40 8.66 -9.79
N ARG A 45 -3.35 8.03 -9.27
CA ARG A 45 -3.07 8.00 -7.83
C ARG A 45 -2.78 9.41 -7.29
N ALA A 46 -3.02 9.64 -6.01
CA ALA A 46 -2.71 10.93 -5.39
C ALA A 46 -1.20 11.18 -5.31
N GLU A 47 -0.79 12.43 -5.11
CA GLU A 47 0.61 12.78 -4.94
C GLU A 47 1.21 12.05 -3.73
N GLY A 48 2.37 11.42 -3.92
CA GLY A 48 3.06 10.65 -2.89
C GLY A 48 2.60 9.19 -2.75
N GLU A 49 1.52 8.78 -3.43
CA GLU A 49 1.07 7.39 -3.40
C GLU A 49 1.93 6.49 -4.30
N TRP A 50 2.04 5.22 -3.91
CA TRP A 50 2.47 4.13 -4.78
C TRP A 50 1.29 3.21 -5.09
N TRP A 51 0.61 2.75 -4.04
CA TRP A 51 -0.71 2.11 -4.12
C TRP A 51 -1.79 3.18 -3.99
N ALA A 52 -2.73 3.21 -4.93
CA ALA A 52 -3.89 4.11 -4.86
C ALA A 52 -4.91 3.53 -3.87
N THR A 53 -5.32 4.33 -2.88
CA THR A 53 -6.35 3.92 -1.91
C THR A 53 -7.73 3.84 -2.58
N MET A 54 -8.55 2.90 -2.11
CA MET A 54 -9.95 2.73 -2.53
C MET A 54 -10.90 3.05 -1.38
N ASP A 55 -12.05 3.63 -1.69
CA ASP A 55 -13.13 3.83 -0.73
C ASP A 55 -13.94 2.54 -0.57
N GLU A 56 -14.09 2.08 0.67
CA GLU A 56 -15.01 1.00 1.01
C GLU A 56 -16.45 1.53 0.99
N VAL A 57 -17.28 1.01 0.08
CA VAL A 57 -18.67 1.48 -0.11
C VAL A 57 -19.74 0.53 0.45
N PHE A 58 -19.34 -0.68 0.83
CA PHE A 58 -20.23 -1.70 1.39
C PHE A 58 -19.42 -2.72 2.19
N HIS A 59 -19.98 -3.11 3.33
CA HIS A 59 -19.50 -4.21 4.15
C HIS A 59 -20.68 -4.96 4.78
N THR A 60 -20.52 -6.27 4.92
CA THR A 60 -21.37 -7.13 5.74
C THR A 60 -20.48 -8.14 6.44
N ASP A 61 -20.74 -8.36 7.72
CA ASP A 61 -20.09 -9.41 8.50
C ASP A 61 -20.47 -10.82 8.00
#